data_AF-A1VML6-F1
#
_entry.id   AF-A1VML6-F1
#
_cell.length_a   1.000
_cell.length_b   1.000
_cell.length_c   1.000
_cell.angle_alpha   90.00
_cell.angle_beta   90.00
_cell.angle_gamma   90.00
#
_symmetry.space_group_name_H-M   'P 1'
#
loop_
_entity.id
_entity.type
_entity.pdbx_description
1 polymer ?
#
loop_
_entity_poly.entity_id
_entity_poly.type
_entity_poly.pdbx_seq_one_letter_code
_entity_poly.pdbx_strand_id
1 'polypeptide(L)'
;MNATPNALSGVGIELREPAYAWGQRVIALDDLVNDGSYPDREEGALLAARGSLGEIVNIGHAQELNEPVYLVQFDGCVVGCLEIELVPAPHGLLPETDEEAGA
;
A
#
# COMPACT_ATOMS: atom_id res chain seq x y z
N MET A 1 -9.62 -13.83 30.58
CA MET A 1 -10.83 -14.38 29.96
C MET A 1 -11.44 -13.29 29.12
N ASN A 2 -11.23 -13.34 27.80
CA ASN A 2 -12.22 -12.91 26.83
C ASN A 2 -11.88 -13.62 25.53
N ALA A 3 -12.72 -14.61 25.22
CA ALA A 3 -12.73 -15.28 23.95
C ALA A 3 -13.54 -14.40 22.99
N THR A 4 -13.00 -14.19 21.79
CA THR A 4 -13.83 -14.01 20.62
C THR A 4 -13.30 -14.98 19.57
N PRO A 5 -13.89 -16.17 19.42
CA PRO A 5 -13.59 -17.04 18.30
C PRO A 5 -14.38 -16.51 17.10
N ASN A 6 -13.71 -15.90 16.11
CA ASN A 6 -14.37 -15.69 14.83
C ASN A 6 -14.11 -16.90 13.94
N ALA A 7 -14.99 -17.89 14.06
CA ALA A 7 -15.08 -19.01 13.13
C ALA A 7 -16.27 -18.74 12.20
N LEU A 8 -15.98 -18.31 10.98
CA LEU A 8 -16.87 -18.45 9.83
C LEU A 8 -16.05 -18.95 8.63
N SER A 9 -15.72 -20.24 8.67
CA SER A 9 -15.30 -21.01 7.50
C SER A 9 -16.54 -21.33 6.66
N GLY A 10 -16.81 -20.52 5.64
CA GLY A 10 -17.81 -20.77 4.60
C GLY A 10 -17.10 -20.85 3.24
N VAL A 11 -17.10 -22.04 2.63
CA VAL A 11 -16.63 -22.40 1.28
C VAL A 11 -16.27 -21.20 0.38
N GLY A 12 -14.99 -20.89 0.26
CA GLY A 12 -14.46 -19.80 -0.57
C GLY A 12 -13.01 -19.56 -0.18
N ILE A 13 -12.15 -19.25 -1.15
CA ILE A 13 -10.72 -18.98 -0.98
C ILE A 13 -10.44 -18.22 0.33
N GLU A 14 -9.65 -18.81 1.24
CA GLU A 14 -9.24 -18.15 2.49
C GLU A 14 -8.26 -17.03 2.11
N LEU A 15 -8.81 -15.84 1.88
CA LEU A 15 -8.06 -14.63 1.58
C LEU A 15 -7.14 -14.35 2.75
N ARG A 16 -5.86 -14.19 2.44
CA ARG A 16 -4.85 -13.87 3.45
C ARG A 16 -5.23 -12.57 4.18
N GLU A 17 -5.15 -12.60 5.51
CA GLU A 17 -5.39 -11.43 6.35
C GLU A 17 -4.36 -10.32 6.03
N PRO A 18 -4.80 -9.05 5.95
CA PRO A 18 -3.89 -7.94 5.70
C PRO A 18 -2.95 -7.69 6.89
N ALA A 19 -1.66 -7.61 6.61
CA ALA A 19 -0.62 -7.26 7.59
C ALA A 19 -0.60 -5.77 7.95
N TYR A 20 -1.17 -4.92 7.10
CA TYR A 20 -1.21 -3.48 7.31
C TYR A 20 -2.64 -2.95 7.42
N ALA A 21 -2.81 -1.83 8.10
CA ALA A 21 -4.12 -1.22 8.34
C ALA A 21 -4.33 0.07 7.53
N TRP A 22 -5.60 0.42 7.33
CA TRP A 22 -5.97 1.74 6.81
C TRP A 22 -5.41 2.87 7.68
N GLY A 23 -4.90 3.93 7.05
CA GLY A 23 -4.22 5.06 7.69
C GLY A 23 -2.81 4.75 8.20
N GLN A 24 -2.31 3.52 8.00
CA GLN A 24 -0.95 3.17 8.37
C GLN A 24 0.04 3.76 7.35
N ARG A 25 1.13 4.34 7.86
CA ARG A 25 2.25 4.80 7.03
C ARG A 25 3.19 3.66 6.67
N VAL A 26 3.61 3.64 5.41
CA VAL A 26 4.49 2.63 4.83
C VAL A 26 5.55 3.27 3.96
N ILE A 27 6.63 2.55 3.72
CA ILE A 27 7.71 2.93 2.82
C ILE A 27 7.77 1.92 1.68
N ALA A 28 7.90 2.40 0.44
CA ALA A 28 8.13 1.55 -0.72
C ALA A 28 9.52 0.89 -0.64
N LEU A 29 9.57 -0.44 -0.75
CA LEU A 29 10.81 -1.21 -0.74
C LEU A 29 11.55 -1.23 -2.07
N ASP A 30 10.82 -1.02 -3.17
CA ASP A 30 11.34 -0.99 -4.54
C ASP A 30 10.69 0.16 -5.35
N ASP A 31 11.14 0.35 -6.59
CA ASP A 31 10.56 1.35 -7.49
C ASP A 31 9.21 0.83 -8.00
N LEU A 32 8.13 1.53 -7.64
CA LEU A 32 6.79 1.18 -8.08
C LEU A 32 6.57 1.77 -9.47
N VAL A 33 6.58 0.92 -10.49
CA VAL A 33 6.34 1.30 -11.88
C VAL A 33 4.94 0.92 -12.32
N ASN A 34 4.37 1.70 -13.24
CA ASN A 34 3.05 1.43 -13.77
C ASN A 34 3.05 0.14 -14.61
N ASP A 35 2.31 -0.87 -14.20
CA ASP A 35 2.10 -2.12 -14.94
C ASP A 35 1.04 -2.02 -16.05
N GLY A 36 0.49 -0.81 -16.27
CA GLY A 36 -0.61 -0.53 -17.18
C GLY A 36 -1.96 -0.37 -16.47
N SER A 37 -2.02 -0.60 -15.16
CA SER A 37 -3.23 -0.42 -14.34
C SER A 37 -3.55 1.04 -14.03
N TYR A 38 -2.56 1.94 -14.09
CA TYR A 38 -2.72 3.37 -13.83
C TYR A 38 -3.02 4.14 -15.14
N PRO A 39 -4.24 4.66 -15.35
CA PRO A 39 -4.69 5.16 -16.65
C PRO A 39 -4.03 6.47 -17.09
N ASP A 40 -3.58 7.32 -16.15
CA ASP A 40 -3.05 8.66 -16.47
C ASP A 40 -1.54 8.68 -16.75
N ARG A 41 -0.85 7.54 -16.66
CA ARG A 41 0.59 7.43 -16.90
C ARG A 41 0.86 6.26 -17.86
N GLU A 42 1.96 6.34 -18.61
CA GLU A 42 2.35 5.26 -19.52
C GLU A 42 2.78 4.01 -18.73
N GLU A 43 2.67 2.84 -19.36
CA GLU A 43 3.25 1.61 -18.84
C GLU A 43 4.77 1.76 -18.68
N GLY A 44 5.31 1.31 -17.55
CA GLY A 44 6.71 1.48 -17.16
C GLY A 44 7.07 2.84 -16.56
N ALA A 45 6.13 3.78 -16.48
CA ALA A 45 6.38 5.06 -15.80
C ALA A 45 6.53 4.86 -14.29
N LEU A 46 7.52 5.53 -13.68
CA LEU A 46 7.70 5.53 -12.23
C LEU A 46 6.50 6.19 -11.54
N LEU A 47 5.84 5.47 -10.65
CA LEU A 47 4.73 5.94 -9.83
C LEU A 47 5.22 6.47 -8.49
N ALA A 48 6.03 5.67 -7.80
CA ALA A 48 6.72 6.04 -6.56
C ALA A 48 8.11 5.40 -6.53
N ALA A 49 9.11 6.15 -6.07
CA ALA A 49 10.46 5.65 -5.95
C ALA A 49 10.62 4.75 -4.72
N ARG A 50 11.61 3.87 -4.75
CA ARG A 50 12.08 3.18 -3.56
C ARG A 50 12.39 4.18 -2.45
N GLY A 51 11.90 3.90 -1.24
CA GLY A 51 12.06 4.78 -0.08
C GLY A 51 10.99 5.86 0.05
N SER A 52 10.10 6.03 -0.94
CA SER A 52 8.98 6.94 -0.83
C SER A 52 8.07 6.56 0.34
N LEU A 53 7.70 7.56 1.14
CA LEU A 53 6.72 7.43 2.21
C LEU A 53 5.31 7.55 1.63
N GLY A 54 4.42 6.65 2.04
CA GLY A 54 3.01 6.67 1.66
C GLY A 54 2.09 6.31 2.82
N GLU A 55 0.79 6.45 2.60
CA GLU A 55 -0.26 6.09 3.55
C GLU A 55 -1.25 5.13 2.90
N ILE A 56 -1.61 4.06 3.62
CA ILE A 56 -2.61 3.11 3.14
C ILE A 56 -3.99 3.75 3.20
N VAL A 57 -4.59 3.99 2.04
CA VAL A 57 -5.90 4.61 1.90
C VAL A 57 -7.01 3.61 1.58
N ASN A 58 -6.65 2.39 1.15
CA ASN A 58 -7.58 1.29 0.99
C ASN A 58 -6.86 -0.07 0.99
N ILE A 59 -7.59 -1.15 1.25
CA ILE A 59 -7.11 -2.52 1.15
C ILE A 59 -8.09 -3.28 0.26
N GLY A 60 -7.63 -3.65 -0.92
CA GLY A 60 -8.34 -4.48 -1.88
C GLY A 60 -7.88 -5.93 -1.84
N HIS A 61 -8.51 -6.75 -2.68
CA HIS A 61 -8.12 -8.13 -2.93
C HIS A 61 -8.16 -8.37 -4.44
N ALA A 62 -7.04 -8.82 -5.01
CA ALA A 62 -7.03 -9.28 -6.38
C ALA A 62 -7.50 -10.74 -6.39
N GLN A 63 -8.58 -11.09 -7.10
CA GLN A 63 -9.14 -12.45 -7.02
C GLN A 63 -8.18 -13.55 -7.52
N GLU A 64 -7.20 -13.19 -8.35
CA GLU A 64 -6.21 -14.11 -8.91
C GLU A 64 -5.01 -14.33 -7.97
N LEU A 65 -4.81 -13.40 -7.03
CA LEU A 65 -3.73 -13.39 -6.06
C LEU A 65 -4.36 -13.64 -4.69
N ASN A 66 -4.07 -14.76 -4.03
CA ASN A 66 -4.62 -15.03 -2.69
C ASN A 66 -3.99 -14.12 -1.59
N GLU A 67 -3.64 -12.89 -1.94
CA GLU A 67 -2.98 -11.89 -1.12
C GLU A 67 -3.71 -10.53 -1.22
N PRO A 68 -3.70 -9.73 -0.15
CA PRO A 68 -4.25 -8.38 -0.15
C PRO A 68 -3.44 -7.46 -1.06
N VAL A 69 -4.13 -6.54 -1.72
CA VAL A 69 -3.53 -5.44 -2.48
C VAL A 69 -3.76 -4.15 -1.69
N TYR A 70 -2.69 -3.45 -1.34
CA TYR A 70 -2.76 -2.19 -0.59
C TYR A 70 -2.79 -1.02 -1.57
N LEU A 71 -3.83 -0.19 -1.51
CA LEU A 71 -3.82 1.09 -2.21
C LEU A 71 -3.15 2.11 -1.30
N VAL A 72 -1.98 2.58 -1.71
CA VAL A 72 -1.14 3.51 -0.96
C VAL A 72 -1.13 4.85 -1.68
N GLN A 73 -1.48 5.92 -0.95
CA GLN A 73 -1.31 7.28 -1.43
C GLN A 73 0.16 7.69 -1.25
N PHE A 74 0.85 7.89 -2.37
CA PHE A 74 2.15 8.54 -2.47
C PHE A 74 1.98 9.98 -2.98
N ASP A 75 3.08 10.70 -3.21
CA ASP A 75 3.02 12.08 -3.68
C ASP A 75 2.27 12.19 -5.02
N GLY A 76 1.04 12.71 -4.96
CA GLY A 76 0.18 12.96 -6.12
C GLY A 76 -0.45 11.74 -6.80
N CYS A 77 -0.30 10.50 -6.30
CA CYS A 77 -0.93 9.32 -6.91
C CYS A 77 -1.23 8.18 -5.91
N VAL A 78 -2.25 7.38 -6.22
CA VAL A 78 -2.60 6.17 -5.46
C VAL A 78 -2.11 4.95 -6.22
N VAL A 79 -1.26 4.13 -5.58
CA VAL A 79 -0.61 2.98 -6.21
C VAL A 79 -1.06 1.70 -5.51
N GLY A 80 -1.44 0.69 -6.29
CA GLY A 80 -1.68 -0.65 -5.80
C GLY A 80 -0.37 -1.39 -5.58
N CYS A 81 -0.12 -1.80 -4.34
CA CYS A 81 1.13 -2.44 -3.92
C CYS A 81 0.84 -3.78 -3.26
N LEU A 82 1.73 -4.74 -3.44
CA LEU A 82 1.74 -5.99 -2.69
C LEU A 82 2.38 -5.78 -1.32
N GLU A 83 2.13 -6.72 -0.40
CA GLU A 83 2.70 -6.65 0.95
C GLU A 83 4.24 -6.62 0.94
N ILE A 84 4.84 -7.40 0.04
CA ILE A 84 6.30 -7.55 -0.11
C ILE A 84 6.98 -6.27 -0.65
N GLU A 85 6.21 -5.36 -1.24
CA GLU A 85 6.71 -4.09 -1.77
C GLU A 85 6.71 -2.97 -0.72
N LEU A 86 6.21 -3.26 0.48
CA LEU A 86 5.99 -2.28 1.54
C LEU A 86 6.69 -2.70 2.84
N VAL A 87 7.09 -1.70 3.63
CA VAL A 87 7.41 -1.88 5.06
C VAL A 87 6.73 -0.80 5.90
N PRO A 88 6.40 -1.09 7.17
CA PRO A 88 5.90 -0.07 8.09
C PRO A 88 6.90 1.09 8.22
N ALA A 89 6.40 2.31 8.09
CA ALA A 89 7.20 3.47 8.39
C ALA A 89 7.43 3.57 9.91
N PRO A 90 8.63 3.96 10.38
CA PRO A 90 8.84 4.24 11.79
C PRO A 90 7.96 5.41 12.25
N HIS A 91 7.52 5.34 13.50
CA HIS A 91 6.64 6.36 14.07
C HIS A 91 7.31 7.74 14.05
N GLY A 92 6.60 8.75 13.55
CA GLY A 92 7.10 10.13 13.48
C GLY A 92 7.88 10.48 12.20
N LEU A 93 8.06 9.54 11.26
CA LEU A 93 8.58 9.88 9.94
C LEU A 93 7.54 10.70 9.17
N LEU A 94 7.90 11.93 8.86
CA LEU A 94 7.16 12.81 7.96
C LEU A 94 7.71 12.64 6.54
N PRO A 95 6.89 12.82 5.50
CA PRO A 95 7.43 12.92 4.15
C PRO A 95 8.42 14.10 4.14
N GLU A 96 9.49 13.97 3.37
CA GLU A 96 10.35 15.11 3.05
C GLU A 96 9.52 16.05 2.18
N THR A 97 8.76 16.95 2.81
CA THR A 97 8.19 18.09 2.10
C THR A 97 9.38 18.94 1.70
N ASP A 98 9.65 19.05 0.40
CA ASP A 98 10.43 20.17 -0.13
C ASP A 98 9.57 21.42 0.06
N GLU A 99 9.49 21.89 1.31
CA GLU A 99 9.07 23.26 1.59
C GLU A 99 10.18 24.12 1.02
N GLU A 100 10.05 24.49 -0.26
CA GLU A 100 10.83 25.57 -0.84
C GLU A 100 10.83 26.71 0.17
N ALA A 101 12.02 27.08 0.62
CA ALA A 101 12.28 28.23 1.46
C ALA A 101 11.76 29.49 0.74
N GLY A 102 10.47 29.76 0.90
CA GLY A 102 9.77 30.87 0.28
C GLY A 102 9.99 32.15 1.07
N ALA A 103 10.95 32.94 0.58
CA ALA A 103 11.11 34.40 0.69
C ALA A 103 11.35 35.04 2.07
#